data_AF-A0A147K0Y0-F1
#
_entry.id   AF-A0A147K0Y0-F1
#
_cell.length_a   1.000
_cell.length_b   1.000
_cell.length_c   1.000
_cell.angle_alpha   90.00
_cell.angle_beta   90.00
_cell.angle_gamma   90.00
#
_symmetry.space_group_name_H-M   'P 1'
#
loop_
_entity.id
_entity.type
_entity.pdbx_description
1 polymer ?
#
loop_
_entity_poly.entity_id
_entity_poly.type
_entity_poly.pdbx_seq_one_letter_code
_entity_poly.pdbx_strand_id
1 'polypeptide(L)'
;MTVDIWIEIFLVAIILILLGWILYSGGGSRHRKLQQEIAAQREELRVLREANESLRNALGISEEGKLRRYQEIFQFVRDLESLRAAIAGSTISQKVLRDKYGEVQGAELLQKIMDARPNIDPAVKRRLADEILVGEAGRTIMKSLDRGASIDRAASAAGMPLIVAKGQIRRLQILGYLDSRLKPTELGRRALE
;
A
#
# COMPACT_ATOMS: atom_id res chain seq x y z
N MET A 1 65.68 53.08 -34.87
CA MET A 1 64.41 53.82 -34.93
C MET A 1 63.45 53.30 -35.99
N THR A 2 63.84 53.06 -37.24
CA THR A 2 62.90 52.52 -38.25
C THR A 2 62.54 51.05 -38.02
N VAL A 3 63.47 50.23 -37.55
CA VAL A 3 63.26 48.78 -37.32
C VAL A 3 62.29 48.51 -36.16
N ASP A 4 62.33 49.30 -35.07
CA ASP A 4 61.42 49.14 -33.93
C ASP A 4 59.95 49.41 -34.31
N ILE A 5 59.72 50.43 -35.16
CA ILE A 5 58.38 50.79 -35.63
C ILE A 5 57.77 49.66 -36.47
N TRP A 6 58.57 48.99 -37.30
CA TRP A 6 58.09 47.84 -38.09
C TRP A 6 57.74 46.64 -37.22
N ILE A 7 58.48 46.42 -36.13
CA ILE A 7 58.19 45.35 -35.17
C ILE A 7 56.88 45.64 -34.42
N GLU A 8 56.64 46.88 -33.98
CA GLU A 8 55.39 47.26 -33.32
C GLU A 8 54.17 47.10 -34.25
N ILE A 9 54.27 47.55 -35.50
CA ILE A 9 53.19 47.40 -36.50
C ILE A 9 52.87 45.92 -36.74
N PHE A 10 53.89 45.08 -36.87
CA PHE A 10 53.71 43.65 -37.08
C PHE A 10 53.06 42.97 -35.87
N LEU A 11 53.43 43.38 -34.66
CA LEU A 11 52.89 42.84 -33.42
C LEU A 11 51.41 43.22 -33.23
N VAL A 12 51.04 44.47 -33.56
CA VAL A 12 49.63 44.91 -33.57
C VAL A 12 48.82 44.15 -34.60
N ALA A 13 49.36 43.90 -35.80
CA ALA A 13 48.69 43.13 -36.83
C ALA A 13 48.41 41.68 -36.37
N ILE A 14 49.38 41.03 -35.71
CA ILE A 14 49.21 39.68 -35.14
C ILE A 14 48.14 39.66 -34.04
N ILE A 15 48.14 40.65 -33.14
CA ILE A 15 47.14 40.75 -32.08
C ILE A 15 45.73 40.92 -32.67
N LEU A 16 45.59 41.74 -33.72
CA LEU A 16 44.31 41.93 -34.42
C LEU A 16 43.84 40.64 -35.11
N ILE A 17 44.75 39.88 -35.72
CA ILE A 17 44.42 38.59 -36.35
C ILE A 17 43.99 37.57 -35.28
N LEU A 18 44.69 37.50 -34.15
CA LEU A 18 44.34 36.60 -33.05
C LEU A 18 43.00 36.97 -32.40
N LEU A 19 42.73 38.26 -32.20
CA LEU A 19 41.43 38.75 -31.72
C LEU A 19 40.30 38.40 -32.70
N GLY A 20 40.52 38.59 -34.00
CA GLY A 20 39.58 38.19 -35.05
C GLY A 20 39.31 36.69 -35.03
N TRP A 21 40.33 35.86 -34.80
CA TRP A 21 40.20 34.41 -34.76
C TRP A 21 39.49 33.91 -33.49
N ILE A 22 39.73 34.54 -32.34
CA ILE A 22 39.03 34.23 -31.09
C ILE A 22 37.54 34.62 -31.19
N LEU A 23 37.24 35.79 -31.76
CA LEU A 23 35.85 36.24 -31.98
C LEU A 23 35.11 35.37 -33.00
N TYR A 24 35.80 34.90 -34.06
CA TYR A 24 35.18 34.08 -35.11
C TYR A 24 35.09 32.58 -34.76
N SER A 25 36.02 32.03 -33.98
CA SER A 25 36.02 30.61 -33.57
C SER A 25 35.22 30.33 -32.29
N GLY A 26 34.80 31.37 -31.56
CA GLY A 26 34.06 31.30 -30.32
C GLY A 26 32.56 30.95 -30.48
N GLY A 27 32.25 29.67 -30.61
CA GLY A 27 31.14 29.05 -29.87
C GLY A 27 29.68 29.27 -30.29
N GLY A 28 29.37 30.15 -31.25
CA GLY A 28 27.97 30.45 -31.63
C GLY A 28 27.17 29.28 -32.22
N SER A 29 27.82 28.42 -33.01
CA SER A 29 27.16 27.27 -33.66
C SER A 29 26.92 26.09 -32.70
N ARG A 30 27.81 25.86 -31.75
CA ARG A 30 27.64 24.83 -30.70
C ARG A 30 26.61 25.23 -29.68
N HIS A 31 26.55 26.51 -29.28
CA HIS A 31 25.50 26.98 -28.36
C HIS A 31 24.10 26.90 -28.96
N ARG A 32 23.92 27.20 -30.24
CA ARG A 32 22.62 27.02 -30.91
C ARG A 32 22.19 25.55 -30.97
N LYS A 33 23.11 24.64 -31.29
CA LYS A 33 22.81 23.19 -31.29
C LYS A 33 22.46 22.69 -29.89
N LEU A 34 23.22 23.09 -28.87
CA LEU A 34 22.94 22.73 -27.48
C LEU A 34 21.60 23.32 -26.99
N GLN A 35 21.25 24.55 -27.39
CA GLN A 35 19.94 25.13 -27.07
C GLN A 35 18.79 24.41 -27.77
N GLN A 36 18.99 23.97 -29.02
CA GLN A 36 18.01 23.16 -29.74
C GLN A 36 17.84 21.78 -29.12
N GLU A 37 18.94 21.12 -28.71
CA GLU A 37 18.89 19.85 -27.99
C GLU A 37 18.21 19.99 -26.62
N ILE A 38 18.49 21.06 -25.87
CA ILE A 38 17.79 21.34 -24.60
C ILE A 38 16.29 21.60 -24.82
N ALA A 39 15.93 22.32 -25.89
CA ALA A 39 14.53 22.57 -26.23
C ALA A 39 13.81 21.27 -26.62
N ALA A 40 14.44 20.43 -27.45
CA ALA A 40 13.91 19.13 -27.84
C ALA A 40 13.74 18.20 -26.63
N GLN A 41 14.73 18.12 -25.75
CA GLN A 41 14.66 17.30 -24.53
C GLN A 41 13.59 17.80 -23.55
N ARG A 42 13.37 19.11 -23.45
CA ARG A 42 12.29 19.66 -22.62
C ARG A 42 10.91 19.32 -23.18
N GLU A 43 10.76 19.35 -24.50
CA GLU A 43 9.52 18.96 -25.16
C GLU A 43 9.24 17.48 -25.00
N GLU A 44 10.24 16.61 -25.16
CA GLU A 44 10.10 15.18 -24.86
C GLU A 44 9.71 14.91 -23.40
N LEU A 45 10.33 15.60 -22.44
CA LEU A 45 9.94 15.51 -21.03
C LEU A 45 8.52 15.98 -20.78
N ARG A 46 8.04 16.99 -21.51
CA ARG A 46 6.67 17.48 -21.41
C ARG A 46 5.69 16.44 -21.95
N VAL A 47 5.95 15.90 -23.14
CA VAL A 47 5.14 14.85 -23.76
C VAL A 47 5.12 13.59 -22.89
N LEU A 48 6.25 13.18 -22.32
CA LEU A 48 6.34 12.05 -21.40
C LEU A 48 5.58 12.28 -20.09
N ARG A 49 5.55 13.52 -19.58
CA ARG A 49 4.75 13.89 -18.41
C ARG A 49 3.26 13.85 -18.72
N GLU A 50 2.82 14.45 -19.83
CA GLU A 50 1.43 14.43 -20.28
C GLU A 50 0.96 13.01 -20.60
N ALA A 51 1.82 12.16 -21.16
CA ALA A 51 1.56 10.73 -21.37
C ALA A 51 1.47 9.96 -20.03
N ASN A 52 2.34 10.24 -19.06
CA ASN A 52 2.25 9.65 -17.72
C ASN A 52 0.98 10.08 -16.98
N GLU A 53 0.59 11.34 -17.12
CA GLU A 53 -0.59 11.91 -16.48
C GLU A 53 -1.87 11.38 -17.11
N SER A 54 -1.91 11.28 -18.45
CA SER A 54 -3.02 10.63 -19.17
C SER A 54 -3.09 9.12 -18.87
N LEU A 55 -1.97 8.41 -18.74
CA LEU A 55 -1.93 7.01 -18.28
C LEU A 55 -2.38 6.87 -16.82
N ARG A 56 -1.97 7.77 -15.92
CA ARG A 56 -2.45 7.79 -14.52
C ARG A 56 -3.96 8.02 -14.44
N ASN A 57 -4.48 8.93 -15.26
CA ASN A 57 -5.91 9.21 -15.36
C ASN A 57 -6.66 8.03 -15.98
N ALA A 58 -6.13 7.41 -17.04
CA ALA A 58 -6.71 6.23 -17.69
C ALA A 58 -6.69 4.97 -16.80
N LEU A 59 -5.67 4.82 -15.96
CA LEU A 59 -5.57 3.75 -14.96
C LEU A 59 -6.43 4.00 -13.70
N GLY A 60 -7.18 5.10 -13.65
CA GLY A 60 -8.04 5.42 -12.50
C GLY A 60 -7.26 5.69 -11.21
N ILE A 61 -6.00 6.09 -11.34
CA ILE A 61 -5.12 6.45 -10.22
C ILE A 61 -5.24 7.95 -9.94
N SER A 62 -6.47 8.48 -9.92
CA SER A 62 -6.73 9.78 -9.28
C SER A 62 -6.48 9.62 -7.78
N GLU A 63 -5.87 10.61 -7.13
CA GLU A 63 -5.69 10.62 -5.67
C GLU A 63 -7.03 10.42 -4.95
N GLU A 64 -8.13 10.94 -5.51
CA GLU A 64 -9.49 10.74 -4.99
C GLU A 64 -9.91 9.26 -5.05
N GLY A 65 -9.55 8.54 -6.11
CA GLY A 65 -9.80 7.11 -6.26
C GLY A 65 -9.02 6.27 -5.26
N LYS A 66 -7.77 6.68 -4.94
CA LYS A 66 -6.96 6.06 -3.88
C LYS A 66 -7.56 6.33 -2.50
N LEU A 67 -7.90 7.57 -2.20
CA LEU A 67 -8.51 7.97 -0.92
C LEU A 67 -9.82 7.21 -0.66
N ARG A 68 -10.68 7.08 -1.69
CA ARG A 68 -11.92 6.31 -1.58
C ARG A 68 -11.67 4.83 -1.27
N ARG A 69 -10.68 4.19 -1.91
CA ARG A 69 -10.30 2.80 -1.59
C ARG A 69 -9.77 2.66 -0.17
N TYR A 70 -8.92 3.58 0.30
CA TYR A 70 -8.44 3.57 1.68
C TYR A 70 -9.59 3.73 2.69
N GLN A 71 -10.54 4.62 2.39
CA GLN A 71 -11.72 4.80 3.23
C GLN A 71 -12.58 3.53 3.29
N GLU A 72 -12.77 2.83 2.18
CA GLU A 72 -13.48 1.55 2.14
C GLU A 72 -12.77 0.47 2.99
N ILE A 73 -11.44 0.36 2.87
CA ILE A 73 -10.64 -0.57 3.69
C ILE A 73 -10.75 -0.21 5.18
N PHE A 74 -10.62 1.08 5.51
CA PHE A 74 -10.74 1.53 6.90
C PHE A 74 -12.11 1.21 7.49
N GLN A 75 -13.19 1.46 6.74
CA GLN A 75 -14.54 1.10 7.17
C GLN A 75 -14.68 -0.41 7.37
N PHE A 76 -14.13 -1.21 6.45
CA PHE A 76 -14.13 -2.66 6.54
C PHE A 76 -13.40 -3.16 7.81
N VAL A 77 -12.21 -2.63 8.08
CA VAL A 77 -11.45 -2.93 9.31
C VAL A 77 -12.27 -2.57 10.55
N ARG A 78 -12.90 -1.40 10.58
CA ARG A 78 -13.76 -0.96 11.70
C ARG A 78 -14.97 -1.87 11.90
N ASP A 79 -15.55 -2.38 10.82
CA ASP A 79 -16.67 -3.32 10.89
C ASP A 79 -16.22 -4.68 11.45
N LEU A 80 -15.01 -5.15 11.10
CA LEU A 80 -14.39 -6.35 11.70
C LEU A 80 -14.05 -6.16 13.20
N GLU A 81 -13.54 -5.00 13.59
CA GLU A 81 -13.28 -4.67 14.99
C GLU A 81 -14.58 -4.61 15.80
N SER A 82 -15.62 -4.00 15.22
CA SER A 82 -16.95 -3.97 15.81
C SER A 82 -17.49 -5.39 15.97
N LEU A 83 -17.27 -6.28 14.99
CA LEU A 83 -17.68 -7.69 15.08
C LEU A 83 -16.96 -8.39 16.24
N ARG A 84 -15.65 -8.21 16.33
CA ARG A 84 -14.84 -8.75 17.43
C ARG A 84 -15.34 -8.26 18.79
N ALA A 85 -15.64 -6.97 18.92
CA ALA A 85 -16.16 -6.37 20.14
C ALA A 85 -17.58 -6.84 20.47
N ALA A 86 -18.43 -6.99 19.46
CA ALA A 86 -19.80 -7.50 19.61
C ALA A 86 -19.82 -8.94 20.14
N ILE A 87 -18.93 -9.81 19.64
CA ILE A 87 -18.78 -11.19 20.13
C ILE A 87 -18.21 -11.21 21.56
N ALA A 88 -17.38 -10.24 21.92
CA ALA A 88 -16.92 -10.06 23.30
C ALA A 88 -18.00 -9.49 24.24
N GLY A 89 -19.21 -9.17 23.73
CA GLY A 89 -20.35 -8.71 24.52
C GLY A 89 -20.63 -7.21 24.47
N SER A 90 -19.97 -6.45 23.58
CA SER A 90 -20.25 -5.01 23.43
C SER A 90 -21.64 -4.77 22.83
N THR A 91 -22.57 -4.27 23.63
CA THR A 91 -23.94 -3.92 23.20
C THR A 91 -23.96 -2.79 22.17
N ILE A 92 -23.05 -1.82 22.30
CA ILE A 92 -22.90 -0.71 21.33
C ILE A 92 -22.50 -1.27 19.96
N SER A 93 -21.49 -2.14 19.92
CA SER A 93 -21.02 -2.74 18.66
C SER A 93 -22.08 -3.65 18.04
N GLN A 94 -22.82 -4.40 18.87
CA GLN A 94 -23.97 -5.20 18.41
C GLN A 94 -25.05 -4.34 17.79
N LYS A 95 -25.40 -3.20 18.40
CA LYS A 95 -26.38 -2.26 17.85
C LYS A 95 -25.90 -1.69 16.51
N VAL A 96 -24.66 -1.20 16.45
CA VAL A 96 -24.08 -0.65 15.21
C VAL A 96 -24.09 -1.67 14.07
N LEU A 97 -23.72 -2.92 14.34
CA LEU A 97 -23.74 -3.98 13.32
C LEU A 97 -25.15 -4.38 12.93
N ARG A 98 -26.09 -4.42 13.90
CA ARG A 98 -27.50 -4.70 13.63
C ARG A 98 -28.12 -3.64 12.72
N ASP A 99 -27.85 -2.37 13.01
CA ASP A 99 -28.35 -1.24 12.22
C ASP A 99 -27.81 -1.27 10.78
N LYS A 100 -26.57 -1.75 10.58
CA LYS A 100 -25.93 -1.83 9.25
C LYS A 100 -26.26 -3.10 8.45
N TYR A 101 -26.32 -4.26 9.11
CA TYR A 101 -26.33 -5.57 8.45
C TYR A 101 -27.55 -6.44 8.81
N GLY A 102 -28.42 -5.95 9.69
CA GLY A 102 -29.60 -6.64 10.20
C GLY A 102 -29.30 -7.58 11.38
N GLU A 103 -30.31 -8.35 11.79
CA GLU A 103 -30.21 -9.30 12.92
C GLU A 103 -29.51 -10.60 12.54
N VAL A 104 -28.22 -10.51 12.20
CA VAL A 104 -27.38 -11.68 11.89
C VAL A 104 -26.23 -11.77 12.88
N GLN A 105 -25.80 -12.98 13.24
CA GLN A 105 -24.75 -13.20 14.25
C GLN A 105 -23.67 -14.14 13.74
N GLY A 106 -22.47 -14.05 14.34
CA GLY A 106 -21.37 -14.98 14.11
C GLY A 106 -20.88 -15.04 12.66
N ALA A 107 -20.73 -16.26 12.14
CA ALA A 107 -20.17 -16.53 10.81
C ALA A 107 -20.98 -15.91 9.66
N GLU A 108 -22.32 -15.89 9.75
CA GLU A 108 -23.16 -15.28 8.72
C GLU A 108 -22.98 -13.77 8.65
N LEU A 109 -22.79 -13.12 9.81
CA LEU A 109 -22.53 -11.68 9.86
C LEU A 109 -21.15 -11.36 9.28
N LEU A 110 -20.14 -12.18 9.57
CA LEU A 110 -18.82 -12.06 8.94
C LEU A 110 -18.95 -12.13 7.41
N GLN A 111 -19.70 -13.11 6.88
CA GLN A 111 -19.90 -13.24 5.44
C GLN A 111 -20.59 -11.99 4.84
N LYS A 112 -21.62 -11.45 5.49
CA LYS A 112 -22.24 -10.18 5.07
C LYS A 112 -21.26 -9.01 5.05
N ILE A 113 -20.39 -8.89 6.06
CA ILE A 113 -19.36 -7.84 6.11
C ILE A 113 -18.38 -8.00 4.94
N MET A 114 -18.00 -9.24 4.61
CA MET A 114 -17.14 -9.56 3.47
C MET A 114 -17.80 -9.17 2.13
N ASP A 115 -19.09 -9.43 1.99
CA ASP A 115 -19.84 -9.21 0.75
C ASP A 115 -20.21 -7.73 0.52
N ALA A 116 -20.38 -6.95 1.59
CA ALA A 116 -20.80 -5.54 1.54
C ALA A 116 -19.78 -4.57 0.89
N ARG A 117 -18.58 -5.04 0.53
CA ARG A 117 -17.49 -4.20 0.00
C ARG A 117 -16.88 -4.78 -1.28
N PRO A 118 -17.62 -4.88 -2.40
CA PRO A 118 -17.15 -5.56 -3.62
C PRO A 118 -15.85 -4.98 -4.21
N ASN A 119 -15.55 -3.71 -3.93
CA ASN A 119 -14.40 -2.99 -4.47
C ASN A 119 -13.06 -3.32 -3.79
N ILE A 120 -13.09 -4.00 -2.64
CA ILE A 120 -11.86 -4.46 -1.97
C ILE A 120 -11.52 -5.84 -2.52
N ASP A 121 -10.25 -6.02 -2.90
CA ASP A 121 -9.73 -7.30 -3.35
C ASP A 121 -10.06 -8.43 -2.34
N PRO A 122 -10.63 -9.57 -2.80
CA PRO A 122 -11.04 -10.65 -1.90
C PRO A 122 -9.90 -11.23 -1.07
N ALA A 123 -8.67 -11.29 -1.58
CA ALA A 123 -7.52 -11.76 -0.83
C ALA A 123 -7.14 -10.77 0.27
N VAL A 124 -7.21 -9.46 -0.01
CA VAL A 124 -7.01 -8.41 1.00
C VAL A 124 -8.07 -8.50 2.10
N LYS A 125 -9.35 -8.67 1.77
CA LYS A 125 -10.41 -8.83 2.78
C LYS A 125 -10.15 -10.00 3.70
N ARG A 126 -9.79 -11.16 3.14
CA ARG A 126 -9.50 -12.39 3.90
C ARG A 126 -8.33 -12.17 4.83
N ARG A 127 -7.22 -11.64 4.31
CA ARG A 127 -6.03 -11.35 5.11
C ARG A 127 -6.33 -10.42 6.28
N LEU A 128 -7.11 -9.37 6.06
CA LEU A 128 -7.53 -8.44 7.12
C LEU A 128 -8.47 -9.10 8.12
N ALA A 129 -9.43 -9.90 7.67
CA ALA A 129 -10.33 -10.65 8.54
C ALA A 129 -9.55 -11.61 9.44
N ASP A 130 -8.63 -12.39 8.87
CA ASP A 130 -7.82 -13.34 9.62
C ASP A 130 -6.90 -12.61 10.60
N GLU A 131 -6.31 -11.49 10.22
CA GLU A 131 -5.45 -10.72 11.12
C GLU A 131 -6.23 -10.11 12.29
N ILE A 132 -7.40 -9.53 12.04
CA ILE A 132 -8.17 -8.81 13.07
C ILE A 132 -8.93 -9.77 13.98
N LEU A 133 -9.51 -10.83 13.42
CA LEU A 133 -10.41 -11.75 14.12
C LEU A 133 -9.65 -12.92 14.77
N VAL A 134 -8.65 -13.45 14.08
CA VAL A 134 -7.84 -14.58 14.55
C VAL A 134 -6.56 -14.07 15.20
N GLY A 135 -5.77 -13.31 14.46
CA GLY A 135 -4.44 -12.84 14.86
C GLY A 135 -3.45 -13.97 15.15
N GLU A 136 -2.23 -13.62 15.53
CA GLU A 136 -1.18 -14.61 15.86
C GLU A 136 -1.60 -15.55 16.99
N ALA A 137 -2.15 -14.99 18.07
CA ALA A 137 -2.65 -15.75 19.20
C ALA A 137 -3.71 -16.79 18.81
N GLY A 138 -4.69 -16.41 17.98
CA GLY A 138 -5.70 -17.35 17.50
C GLY A 138 -5.10 -18.44 16.62
N ARG A 139 -4.14 -18.10 15.74
CA ARG A 139 -3.42 -19.07 14.91
C ARG A 139 -2.64 -20.07 15.76
N THR A 140 -1.94 -19.61 16.80
CA THR A 140 -1.20 -20.47 17.72
C THR A 140 -2.10 -21.41 18.50
N ILE A 141 -3.25 -20.91 18.97
CA ILE A 141 -4.27 -21.75 19.60
C ILE A 141 -4.78 -22.81 18.63
N MET A 142 -5.21 -22.42 17.42
CA MET A 142 -5.74 -23.36 16.43
C MET A 142 -4.70 -24.40 16.02
N LYS A 143 -3.44 -24.02 15.77
CA LYS A 143 -2.34 -24.96 15.48
C LYS A 143 -2.11 -25.95 16.62
N SER A 144 -2.23 -25.50 17.87
CA SER A 144 -2.07 -26.37 19.04
C SER A 144 -3.23 -27.36 19.18
N LEU A 145 -4.46 -26.89 19.02
CA LEU A 145 -5.66 -27.74 19.09
C LEU A 145 -5.72 -28.76 17.95
N ASP A 146 -5.31 -28.38 16.73
CA ASP A 146 -5.26 -29.29 15.58
C ASP A 146 -4.31 -30.47 15.81
N ARG A 147 -3.22 -30.23 16.54
CA ARG A 147 -2.28 -31.27 16.99
C ARG A 147 -2.78 -32.10 18.17
N GLY A 148 -4.01 -31.88 18.63
CA GLY A 148 -4.61 -32.58 19.77
C GLY A 148 -4.17 -32.07 21.14
N ALA A 149 -3.60 -30.87 21.24
CA ALA A 149 -3.23 -30.30 22.53
C ALA A 149 -4.49 -29.96 23.35
N SER A 150 -4.37 -30.02 24.69
CA SER A 150 -5.40 -29.50 25.58
C SER A 150 -5.48 -27.97 25.50
N ILE A 151 -6.62 -27.41 25.94
CA ILE A 151 -6.83 -25.95 25.97
C ILE A 151 -5.75 -25.27 26.84
N ASP A 152 -5.35 -25.87 27.96
CA ASP A 152 -4.29 -25.33 28.82
C ASP A 152 -2.94 -25.23 28.10
N ARG A 153 -2.57 -26.27 27.34
CA ARG A 153 -1.35 -26.24 26.53
C ARG A 153 -1.43 -25.21 25.41
N ALA A 154 -2.59 -25.11 24.74
CA ALA A 154 -2.81 -24.12 23.70
C ALA A 154 -2.74 -22.67 24.25
N ALA A 155 -3.28 -22.43 25.45
CA ALA A 155 -3.22 -21.15 26.14
C ALA A 155 -1.77 -20.76 26.49
N SER A 156 -1.02 -21.72 27.04
CA SER A 156 0.40 -21.53 27.36
C SER A 156 1.24 -21.27 26.11
N ALA A 157 1.02 -22.01 25.02
CA ALA A 157 1.71 -21.80 23.75
C ALA A 157 1.44 -20.41 23.16
N ALA A 158 0.22 -19.90 23.33
CA ALA A 158 -0.16 -18.56 22.88
C ALA A 158 0.21 -17.45 23.89
N GLY A 159 0.88 -17.77 25.00
CA GLY A 159 1.35 -16.79 25.99
C GLY A 159 0.24 -16.07 26.73
N MET A 160 -0.92 -16.71 26.95
CA MET A 160 -2.09 -16.06 27.56
C MET A 160 -2.74 -16.84 28.71
N PRO A 161 -3.43 -16.15 29.64
CA PRO A 161 -4.21 -16.81 30.68
C PRO A 161 -5.31 -17.71 30.11
N LEU A 162 -5.59 -18.83 30.79
CA LEU A 162 -6.59 -19.82 30.36
C LEU A 162 -7.97 -19.21 30.10
N ILE A 163 -8.40 -18.26 30.93
CA ILE A 163 -9.71 -17.60 30.76
C ILE A 163 -9.78 -16.80 29.45
N VAL A 164 -8.68 -16.15 29.06
CA VAL A 164 -8.57 -15.39 27.81
C VAL A 164 -8.56 -16.35 26.63
N ALA A 165 -7.81 -17.45 26.72
CA ALA A 165 -7.77 -18.48 25.68
C ALA A 165 -9.15 -19.11 25.45
N LYS A 166 -9.89 -19.43 26.50
CA LYS A 166 -11.27 -19.95 26.39
C LYS A 166 -12.20 -18.94 25.70
N GLY A 167 -12.07 -17.65 26.01
CA GLY A 167 -12.79 -16.59 25.30
C GLY A 167 -12.44 -16.51 23.82
N GLN A 168 -11.15 -16.61 23.49
CA GLN A 168 -10.67 -16.61 22.10
C GLN A 168 -11.16 -17.86 21.34
N ILE A 169 -11.11 -19.04 21.94
CA ILE A 169 -11.64 -20.28 21.35
C ILE A 169 -13.13 -20.15 21.05
N ARG A 170 -13.91 -19.66 22.01
CA ARG A 170 -15.36 -19.44 21.81
C ARG A 170 -15.62 -18.48 20.66
N ARG A 171 -14.84 -17.40 20.54
CA ARG A 171 -14.93 -16.47 19.41
C ARG A 171 -14.64 -17.16 18.08
N LEU A 172 -13.56 -17.94 18.01
CA LEU A 172 -13.18 -18.69 16.81
C LEU A 172 -14.27 -19.70 16.41
N GLN A 173 -14.96 -20.31 17.38
CA GLN A 173 -16.13 -21.17 17.11
C GLN A 173 -17.32 -20.38 16.57
N ILE A 174 -17.67 -19.25 17.19
CA ILE A 174 -18.79 -18.39 16.76
C ILE A 174 -18.58 -17.89 15.33
N LEU A 175 -17.34 -17.58 14.97
CA LEU A 175 -16.96 -17.11 13.63
C LEU A 175 -16.78 -18.25 12.62
N GLY A 176 -16.86 -19.51 13.05
CA GLY A 176 -16.74 -20.68 12.17
C GLY A 176 -15.31 -21.06 11.80
N TYR A 177 -14.28 -20.54 12.48
CA TYR A 177 -12.89 -20.98 12.32
C TYR A 177 -12.61 -22.31 13.03
N LEU A 178 -13.31 -22.58 14.13
CA LEU A 178 -13.26 -23.85 14.87
C LEU A 178 -14.64 -24.51 14.87
N ASP A 179 -14.68 -25.84 14.80
CA ASP A 179 -15.90 -26.60 14.98
C ASP A 179 -16.24 -26.82 16.47
N SER A 180 -17.35 -27.51 16.74
CA SER A 180 -17.76 -27.85 18.11
C SER A 180 -16.80 -28.82 18.83
N ARG A 181 -15.92 -29.49 18.09
CA ARG A 181 -14.89 -30.42 18.59
C ARG A 181 -13.51 -29.77 18.70
N LEU A 182 -13.43 -28.44 18.58
CA LEU A 182 -12.20 -27.64 18.64
C LEU A 182 -11.20 -27.94 17.50
N LYS A 183 -11.67 -28.49 16.39
CA LYS A 183 -10.86 -28.68 15.19
C LYS A 183 -11.00 -27.49 14.25
N PRO A 184 -9.92 -27.06 13.57
CA PRO A 184 -10.03 -26.07 12.51
C PRO A 184 -10.98 -26.53 11.40
N THR A 185 -11.93 -25.68 11.04
CA THR A 185 -12.76 -25.86 9.85
C THR A 185 -11.95 -25.56 8.59
N GLU A 186 -12.55 -25.69 7.40
CA GLU A 186 -11.92 -25.24 6.15
C GLU A 186 -11.52 -23.75 6.20
N LEU A 187 -12.34 -22.91 6.83
CA LEU A 187 -12.01 -21.50 7.07
C LEU A 187 -10.84 -21.37 8.05
N GLY A 188 -10.88 -22.15 9.14
CA GLY A 188 -9.81 -22.26 10.13
C GLY A 188 -8.46 -22.61 9.52
N ARG A 189 -8.41 -23.64 8.67
CA ARG A 189 -7.19 -24.12 8.02
C ARG A 189 -6.59 -23.07 7.08
N ARG A 190 -7.43 -22.40 6.28
CA ARG A 190 -6.97 -21.32 5.40
C ARG A 190 -6.35 -20.16 6.18
N ALA A 191 -6.87 -19.84 7.37
CA ALA A 191 -6.31 -18.79 8.22
C ALA A 191 -4.97 -19.16 8.89
N LEU A 192 -4.53 -20.42 8.78
CA LEU A 192 -3.24 -20.91 9.29
C LEU A 192 -2.10 -20.87 8.26
N GLU A 193 -2.45 -20.75 6.97
CA GLU A 193 -1.54 -20.58 5.82
C GLU A 193 -0.96 -19.16 5.77
#